data_AF-A0A9P7MR77-F1
#
_entry.id   AF-A0A9P7MR77-F1
#
_cell.length_a   1.000
_cell.length_b   1.000
_cell.length_c   1.000
_cell.angle_alpha   90.00
_cell.angle_beta   90.00
_cell.angle_gamma   90.00
#
_symmetry.space_group_name_H-M   'P 1'
#
loop_
_entity.id
_entity.type
_entity.pdbx_description
1 polymer ?
#
loop_
_entity_poly.entity_id
_entity_poly.type
_entity_poly.pdbx_seq_one_letter_code
_entity_poly.pdbx_strand_id
1 'polypeptide(L)'
;MTISVSLDDTPEGGWKAAKGIPMPDFVEPVLTVTVLLLAMLLTRRKGYNVFQSKSRYQPIPEESPRSSDELDDDTLLSRRQYDQYPPKHRSFGPCLRFTTPNSSRFAQNVHSRILQKFPFLMEMFYWGLSFGAYRYTKVLAQTIYGGQRSMWDSAQQHGLSILNFEALLLGNAHRQAPERWLEWRIQRWFLHGTELGDCRGWILSLLNRGYALVHLPGTVSFLAYYYATASSHARFSTVRRTMTLSNFLAFAIFILVPTMPPRLLPKELGFVDSVSLEDAESVWMGGDFVNLLAAMPSMHFAYAFCIGCTFIAESGVLRGLFSWLEAITIRSTRTEGEEEEDGEKNHYRRRSALTRAAMFAFGVWYPTWMLITIVSTANHYFLDAFAAILVVLAGYMLNRVLCVFLPMEDYLLWLLRLEKPIPTTGWKKKLTVA
;
A
#
# COMPACT_ATOMS: atom_id res chain seq x y z
N MET A 1 -5.26 33.79 32.95
CA MET A 1 -6.37 33.62 32.00
C MET A 1 -6.15 32.30 31.27
N THR A 2 -6.87 31.28 31.70
CA THR A 2 -6.86 29.92 31.19
C THR A 2 -7.75 29.88 29.95
N ILE A 3 -7.17 29.71 28.76
CA ILE A 3 -7.93 29.51 27.53
C ILE A 3 -8.22 28.01 27.44
N SER A 4 -9.41 27.62 27.88
CA SER A 4 -10.00 26.33 27.53
C SER A 4 -10.37 26.37 26.06
N VAL A 5 -9.65 25.63 25.22
CA VAL A 5 -10.05 25.39 23.83
C VAL A 5 -11.23 24.44 23.85
N SER A 6 -12.44 24.99 23.79
CA SER A 6 -13.67 24.25 23.52
C SER A 6 -13.68 23.82 22.05
N LEU A 7 -14.00 22.56 21.81
CA LEU A 7 -14.12 21.93 20.48
C LEU A 7 -15.36 22.37 19.68
N ASP A 8 -16.08 23.42 20.10
CA ASP A 8 -17.42 23.77 19.59
C ASP A 8 -17.48 25.01 18.67
N ASP A 9 -16.36 25.65 18.33
CA ASP A 9 -16.39 26.80 17.43
C ASP A 9 -16.37 26.39 15.94
N THR A 10 -17.44 25.72 15.49
CA THR A 10 -17.83 25.78 14.08
C THR A 10 -18.56 27.12 13.86
N PRO A 11 -18.26 27.89 12.79
CA PRO A 11 -18.99 29.13 12.54
C PRO A 11 -20.49 28.83 12.41
N GLU A 12 -21.35 29.63 13.03
CA GLU A 12 -22.73 29.81 12.57
C GLU A 12 -22.66 30.34 11.12
N GLY A 13 -22.65 29.41 10.17
CA GLY A 13 -22.26 29.66 8.77
C GLY A 13 -21.33 28.60 8.16
N GLY A 14 -21.04 27.50 8.86
CA GLY A 14 -20.24 26.38 8.37
C GLY A 14 -20.75 25.83 7.04
N TRP A 15 -19.85 25.76 6.06
CA TRP A 15 -20.03 25.17 4.74
C TRP A 15 -20.65 23.77 4.87
N LYS A 16 -21.96 23.64 4.62
CA LYS A 16 -22.61 22.37 4.34
C LYS A 16 -22.64 22.21 2.84
N ALA A 17 -22.10 21.12 2.31
CA ALA A 17 -22.26 20.78 0.91
C ALA A 17 -23.75 20.85 0.57
N ALA A 18 -24.15 21.83 -0.26
CA ALA A 18 -25.55 22.19 -0.46
C ALA A 18 -26.43 21.02 -0.96
N LYS A 19 -25.82 19.92 -1.43
CA LYS A 19 -26.46 18.74 -2.02
C LYS A 19 -25.71 17.42 -1.80
N GLY A 20 -25.07 17.23 -0.64
CA GLY A 20 -24.47 15.92 -0.31
C GLY A 20 -25.54 14.91 0.11
N ILE A 21 -25.67 13.77 -0.59
CA ILE A 21 -26.45 12.62 -0.05
C ILE A 21 -25.68 12.11 1.17
N PRO A 22 -26.20 12.22 2.41
CA PRO A 22 -25.50 11.71 3.58
C PRO A 22 -25.26 10.20 3.39
N MET A 23 -24.03 9.76 3.59
CA MET A 23 -23.73 8.34 3.54
C MET A 23 -24.00 7.75 4.92
N PRO A 24 -24.87 6.74 5.05
CA PRO A 24 -25.07 6.11 6.34
C PRO A 24 -23.79 5.46 6.86
N ASP A 25 -23.52 5.59 8.15
CA ASP A 25 -22.32 5.06 8.82
C ASP A 25 -22.08 3.57 8.58
N PHE A 26 -23.13 2.79 8.31
CA PHE A 26 -23.01 1.35 8.05
C PHE A 26 -22.44 1.02 6.66
N VAL A 27 -22.47 1.96 5.71
CA VAL A 27 -22.08 1.68 4.31
C VAL A 27 -20.61 1.29 4.21
N GLU A 28 -19.73 2.00 4.90
CA GLU A 28 -18.30 1.75 4.84
C GLU A 28 -17.89 0.41 5.49
N PRO A 29 -18.34 0.05 6.72
CA PRO A 29 -18.15 -1.29 7.27
C PRO A 29 -18.68 -2.40 6.37
N VAL A 30 -19.90 -2.25 5.85
CA VAL A 30 -20.51 -3.26 4.96
C VAL A 30 -19.67 -3.40 3.69
N LEU A 31 -19.31 -2.30 3.04
CA LEU A 31 -18.47 -2.30 1.83
C LEU A 31 -17.12 -3.00 2.10
N THR A 32 -16.46 -2.65 3.20
CA THR A 32 -15.15 -3.21 3.57
C THR A 32 -15.24 -4.70 3.82
N VAL A 33 -16.23 -5.15 4.60
CA VAL A 33 -16.45 -6.59 4.88
C VAL A 33 -16.81 -7.34 3.60
N THR A 34 -17.69 -6.79 2.77
CA THR A 34 -18.05 -7.39 1.47
C THR A 34 -16.82 -7.54 0.59
N VAL A 35 -15.97 -6.52 0.48
CA VAL A 35 -14.75 -6.58 -0.32
C VAL A 35 -13.74 -7.58 0.24
N LEU A 36 -13.58 -7.68 1.57
CA LEU A 36 -12.73 -8.69 2.21
C LEU A 36 -13.24 -10.11 1.94
N LEU A 37 -14.55 -10.35 2.05
CA LEU A 37 -15.17 -11.65 1.76
C LEU A 37 -15.02 -12.01 0.28
N LEU A 38 -15.24 -11.05 -0.64
CA LEU A 38 -15.02 -11.26 -2.07
C LEU A 38 -13.55 -11.55 -2.38
N ALA A 39 -12.61 -10.83 -1.76
CA ALA A 39 -11.17 -11.09 -1.89
C ALA A 39 -10.81 -12.50 -1.44
N MET A 40 -11.33 -12.95 -0.29
CA MET A 40 -11.18 -14.34 0.16
C MET A 40 -11.78 -15.33 -0.84
N LEU A 41 -12.96 -15.07 -1.37
CA LEU A 41 -13.63 -15.95 -2.33
C LEU A 41 -12.91 -16.05 -3.68
N LEU A 42 -12.32 -14.94 -4.15
CA LEU A 42 -11.57 -14.86 -5.40
C LEU A 42 -10.21 -15.57 -5.31
N THR A 43 -9.54 -15.44 -4.16
CA THR A 43 -8.19 -16.00 -3.92
C THR A 43 -8.22 -17.43 -3.38
N ARG A 44 -9.41 -17.95 -3.02
CA ARG A 44 -9.55 -19.31 -2.44
C ARG A 44 -9.02 -20.41 -3.35
N ARG A 45 -8.53 -21.48 -2.72
CA ARG A 45 -8.18 -22.72 -3.42
C ARG A 45 -9.43 -23.49 -3.83
N LYS A 46 -9.74 -23.49 -5.13
CA LYS A 46 -10.84 -24.30 -5.70
C LYS A 46 -10.49 -25.80 -5.59
N GLY A 47 -11.47 -26.64 -5.29
CA GLY A 47 -11.28 -28.09 -5.15
C GLY A 47 -10.62 -28.57 -3.84
N TYR A 48 -10.12 -27.68 -2.98
CA TYR A 48 -9.56 -28.07 -1.68
C TYR A 48 -10.66 -28.33 -0.64
N ASN A 49 -10.68 -29.51 -0.02
CA ASN A 49 -11.65 -29.86 1.01
C ASN A 49 -11.01 -29.70 2.40
N VAL A 50 -11.62 -28.88 3.26
CA VAL A 50 -11.13 -28.64 4.62
C VAL A 50 -11.31 -29.86 5.51
N PHE A 51 -12.33 -30.68 5.27
CA PHE A 51 -12.70 -31.79 6.17
C PHE A 51 -12.14 -33.14 5.73
N GLN A 52 -11.85 -33.33 4.43
CA GLN A 52 -11.27 -34.57 3.92
C GLN A 52 -9.74 -34.51 3.88
N SER A 53 -9.10 -35.29 4.76
CA SER A 53 -7.65 -35.55 4.76
C SER A 53 -7.28 -36.53 3.64
N LYS A 54 -7.44 -36.15 2.37
CA LYS A 54 -6.95 -36.95 1.24
C LYS A 54 -5.75 -36.26 0.59
N SER A 55 -4.56 -36.73 0.97
CA SER A 55 -3.33 -36.84 0.17
C SER A 55 -2.09 -36.55 1.01
N ARG A 56 -1.11 -37.45 0.88
CA ARG A 56 0.27 -37.32 1.34
C ARG A 56 0.80 -35.97 0.88
N TYR A 57 1.03 -35.04 1.82
CA TYR A 57 1.70 -33.78 1.54
C TYR A 57 3.07 -34.12 0.94
N GLN A 58 3.24 -33.85 -0.36
CA GLN A 58 4.56 -33.86 -0.96
C GLN A 58 5.20 -32.52 -0.61
N PRO A 59 6.35 -32.50 0.09
CA PRO A 59 7.10 -31.27 0.26
C PRO A 59 7.38 -30.71 -1.13
N ILE A 60 6.98 -29.45 -1.33
CA ILE A 60 7.19 -28.76 -2.60
C ILE A 60 8.71 -28.66 -2.80
N PRO A 61 9.25 -29.14 -3.93
CA PRO A 61 10.63 -28.86 -4.31
C PRO A 61 10.81 -27.35 -4.32
N GLU A 62 11.93 -26.86 -3.78
CA GLU A 62 12.29 -25.50 -3.33
C GLU A 62 11.89 -24.25 -4.16
N GLU A 63 10.95 -24.26 -5.11
CA GLU A 63 10.47 -23.07 -5.83
C GLU A 63 9.40 -22.24 -5.06
N SER A 64 9.54 -22.12 -3.73
CA SER A 64 8.93 -20.99 -3.02
C SER A 64 9.83 -19.78 -3.30
N PRO A 65 9.33 -18.55 -3.54
CA PRO A 65 10.19 -17.38 -3.70
C PRO A 65 10.82 -17.03 -2.34
N ARG A 66 11.82 -17.81 -2.00
CA ARG A 66 12.68 -17.76 -0.85
C ARG A 66 14.05 -17.56 -1.44
N SER A 67 14.66 -16.41 -1.12
CA SER A 67 16.06 -16.07 -1.35
C SER A 67 16.76 -16.97 -2.38
N SER A 68 16.70 -16.55 -3.64
CA SER A 68 17.64 -17.01 -4.66
C SER A 68 19.05 -16.71 -4.14
N ASP A 69 19.77 -17.74 -3.72
CA ASP A 69 21.23 -17.81 -3.70
C ASP A 69 21.52 -19.31 -3.60
N GLU A 70 21.32 -19.99 -4.73
CA GLU A 70 21.86 -21.33 -4.96
C GLU A 70 23.39 -21.22 -4.96
N LEU A 71 24.02 -21.96 -4.07
CA LEU A 71 25.42 -22.34 -4.17
C LEU A 71 25.46 -23.86 -4.03
N ASP A 72 25.96 -24.50 -5.08
CA ASP A 72 26.34 -25.91 -5.15
C ASP A 72 27.01 -26.35 -3.84
N ASP A 73 26.33 -27.20 -3.08
CA ASP A 73 26.98 -27.99 -2.04
C ASP A 73 26.36 -29.39 -2.03
N ASP A 74 26.99 -30.27 -2.83
CA ASP A 74 26.67 -31.69 -2.99
C ASP A 74 26.62 -32.47 -1.65
N THR A 75 27.16 -31.90 -0.56
CA THR A 75 27.14 -32.53 0.76
C THR A 75 25.80 -32.43 1.52
N LEU A 76 24.89 -31.54 1.13
CA LEU A 76 23.56 -31.43 1.79
C LEU A 76 22.51 -32.40 1.23
N LEU A 77 22.71 -32.89 0.00
CA LEU A 77 21.77 -33.82 -0.64
C LEU A 77 21.75 -35.20 0.04
N SER A 78 22.89 -35.66 0.57
CA SER A 78 22.98 -36.97 1.23
C SER A 78 22.28 -37.02 2.60
N ARG A 79 22.09 -35.88 3.27
CA ARG A 79 21.42 -35.80 4.59
C ARG A 79 19.89 -35.65 4.50
N ARG A 80 19.37 -35.26 3.34
CA ARG A 80 17.93 -35.04 3.08
C ARG A 80 17.09 -36.33 3.06
N GLN A 81 17.71 -37.51 3.03
CA GLN A 81 17.02 -38.78 2.74
C GLN A 81 16.35 -39.45 3.96
N TYR A 82 16.61 -38.99 5.21
CA TYR A 82 16.11 -39.66 6.42
C TYR A 82 15.12 -38.86 7.28
N ASP A 83 15.03 -37.53 7.15
CA ASP A 83 14.07 -36.74 7.91
C ASP A 83 12.76 -36.56 7.14
N GLN A 84 11.65 -37.07 7.70
CA GLN A 84 10.31 -36.91 7.12
C GLN A 84 9.90 -35.43 6.96
N TYR A 85 10.52 -34.53 7.75
CA TYR A 85 10.30 -33.08 7.73
C TYR A 85 11.62 -32.34 8.00
N PRO A 86 12.50 -32.17 7.00
CA PRO A 86 13.80 -31.53 7.22
C PRO A 86 13.64 -30.07 7.67
N PRO A 87 14.51 -29.55 8.55
CA PRO A 87 14.49 -28.16 8.98
C PRO A 87 14.70 -27.22 7.78
N LYS A 88 14.11 -26.02 7.86
CA LYS A 88 14.21 -25.00 6.81
C LYS A 88 15.51 -24.22 7.03
N HIS A 89 16.27 -24.01 5.96
CA HIS A 89 17.46 -23.15 5.99
C HIS A 89 17.11 -21.76 5.45
N ARG A 90 17.51 -20.72 6.18
CA ARG A 90 17.29 -19.32 5.84
C ARG A 90 18.65 -18.61 5.81
N SER A 91 19.03 -18.04 4.68
CA SER A 91 20.20 -17.17 4.57
C SER A 91 19.78 -15.70 4.57
N PHE A 92 20.59 -14.87 5.20
CA PHE A 92 20.54 -13.42 5.13
C PHE A 92 21.92 -12.92 4.70
N GLY A 93 22.04 -12.60 3.40
CA GLY A 93 23.32 -12.29 2.79
C GLY A 93 24.34 -13.45 2.90
N PRO A 94 25.63 -13.17 2.65
CA PRO A 94 26.65 -14.22 2.64
C PRO A 94 26.98 -14.79 4.03
N CYS A 95 26.68 -14.07 5.13
CA CYS A 95 27.24 -14.38 6.45
C CYS A 95 26.27 -14.96 7.48
N LEU A 96 24.95 -14.73 7.36
CA LEU A 96 23.99 -15.14 8.39
C LEU A 96 23.11 -16.28 7.88
N ARG A 97 23.31 -17.49 8.41
CA ARG A 97 22.48 -18.67 8.10
C ARG A 97 21.76 -19.13 9.36
N PHE A 98 20.44 -19.22 9.30
CA PHE A 98 19.57 -19.71 10.38
C PHE A 98 18.88 -21.00 9.96
N THR A 99 18.81 -21.95 10.89
CA THR A 99 17.97 -23.14 10.76
C THR A 99 16.66 -22.91 11.51
N THR A 100 15.53 -23.05 10.82
CA THR A 100 14.20 -22.83 11.38
C THR A 100 13.37 -24.13 11.34
N PRO A 101 12.44 -24.32 12.28
CA PRO A 101 11.66 -25.54 12.34
C PRO A 101 10.74 -25.70 11.13
N ASN A 102 10.47 -26.95 10.74
CA ASN A 102 9.54 -27.23 9.66
C ASN A 102 8.10 -27.42 10.17
N SER A 103 7.25 -26.47 9.78
CA SER A 103 5.82 -26.41 10.10
C SER A 103 4.96 -27.41 9.32
N SER A 104 5.51 -28.08 8.29
CA SER A 104 4.75 -28.99 7.41
C SER A 104 4.10 -30.15 8.14
N ARG A 105 4.65 -30.57 9.29
CA ARG A 105 4.06 -31.59 10.17
C ARG A 105 2.65 -31.24 10.65
N PHE A 106 2.32 -29.94 10.69
CA PHE A 106 1.02 -29.43 11.14
C PHE A 106 0.03 -29.19 9.99
N ALA A 107 0.37 -29.59 8.76
CA ALA A 107 -0.47 -29.37 7.58
C ALA A 107 -1.88 -29.98 7.70
N GLN A 108 -2.05 -31.04 8.50
CA GLN A 108 -3.33 -31.73 8.67
C GLN A 108 -4.25 -31.11 9.73
N ASN A 109 -3.75 -30.15 10.51
CA ASN A 109 -4.57 -29.48 11.50
C ASN A 109 -5.72 -28.70 10.83
N VAL A 110 -6.88 -28.61 11.50
CA VAL A 110 -8.08 -27.95 10.93
C VAL A 110 -7.79 -26.51 10.55
N HIS A 111 -7.12 -25.76 11.44
CA HIS A 111 -6.77 -24.36 11.21
C HIS A 111 -5.74 -24.20 10.09
N SER A 112 -4.77 -25.11 9.95
CA SER A 112 -3.87 -25.16 8.78
C SER A 112 -4.65 -25.37 7.48
N ARG A 113 -5.64 -26.27 7.47
CA ARG A 113 -6.47 -26.56 6.29
C ARG A 113 -7.36 -25.37 5.91
N ILE A 114 -7.88 -24.62 6.89
CA ILE A 114 -8.60 -23.36 6.63
C ILE A 114 -7.67 -22.35 5.95
N LEU A 115 -6.45 -22.21 6.46
CA LEU A 115 -5.46 -21.29 5.90
C LEU A 115 -5.06 -21.68 4.46
N GLN A 116 -4.89 -22.98 4.19
CA GLN A 116 -4.67 -23.51 2.83
C GLN A 116 -5.85 -23.24 1.88
N LYS A 117 -7.08 -23.24 2.41
CA LYS A 117 -8.29 -22.93 1.63
C LYS A 117 -8.36 -21.43 1.29
N PHE A 118 -8.01 -20.57 2.24
CA PHE A 118 -8.13 -19.12 2.16
C PHE A 118 -6.77 -18.44 2.40
N PRO A 119 -5.89 -18.40 1.38
CA PRO A 119 -4.54 -17.85 1.52
C PRO A 119 -4.53 -16.35 1.87
N PHE A 120 -5.57 -15.61 1.48
CA PHE A 120 -5.71 -14.18 1.78
C PHE A 120 -5.80 -13.86 3.28
N LEU A 121 -6.11 -14.83 4.14
CA LEU A 121 -6.06 -14.65 5.59
C LEU A 121 -4.64 -14.30 6.08
N MET A 122 -3.60 -14.74 5.39
CA MET A 122 -2.23 -14.31 5.69
C MET A 122 -2.02 -12.81 5.42
N GLU A 123 -2.66 -12.27 4.38
CA GLU A 123 -2.59 -10.84 4.06
C GLU A 123 -3.28 -10.02 5.15
N MET A 124 -4.45 -10.47 5.60
CA MET A 124 -5.15 -9.85 6.74
C MET A 124 -4.31 -9.88 8.02
N PHE A 125 -3.59 -10.98 8.28
CA PHE A 125 -2.67 -11.09 9.41
C PHE A 125 -1.52 -10.07 9.32
N TYR A 126 -0.87 -9.93 8.16
CA TYR A 126 0.20 -8.94 7.98
C TYR A 126 -0.29 -7.49 8.13
N TRP A 127 -1.52 -7.22 7.69
CA TRP A 127 -2.15 -5.92 7.90
C TRP A 127 -2.47 -5.67 9.37
N GLY A 128 -2.96 -6.67 10.10
CA GLY A 128 -3.16 -6.58 11.54
C GLY A 128 -1.85 -6.24 12.28
N LEU A 129 -0.74 -6.86 11.89
CA LEU A 129 0.60 -6.54 12.43
C LEU A 129 1.01 -5.11 12.09
N SER A 130 0.80 -4.68 10.85
CA SER A 130 1.14 -3.32 10.40
C SER A 130 0.30 -2.26 11.10
N PHE A 131 -0.99 -2.52 11.32
CA PHE A 131 -1.90 -1.67 12.09
C PHE A 131 -1.48 -1.58 13.56
N GLY A 132 -1.06 -2.70 14.15
CA GLY A 132 -0.46 -2.72 15.48
C GLY A 132 0.76 -1.80 15.57
N ALA A 133 1.69 -1.90 14.60
CA ALA A 133 2.85 -1.02 14.55
C ALA A 133 2.47 0.47 14.37
N TYR A 134 1.51 0.76 13.49
CA TYR A 134 0.96 2.10 13.28
C TYR A 134 0.45 2.72 14.59
N ARG A 135 -0.30 1.95 15.39
CA ARG A 135 -0.85 2.41 16.67
C ARG A 135 0.23 2.89 17.65
N TYR A 136 1.39 2.25 17.66
CA TYR A 136 2.51 2.66 18.51
C TYR A 136 3.20 3.93 18.05
N THR A 137 3.07 4.33 16.77
CA THR A 137 3.73 5.55 16.26
C THR A 137 3.30 6.80 17.01
N LYS A 138 2.00 6.96 17.29
CA LYS A 138 1.44 8.10 18.03
C LYS A 138 2.01 8.18 19.45
N VAL A 139 2.09 7.04 20.14
CA VAL A 139 2.62 6.96 21.52
C VAL A 139 4.12 7.27 21.56
N LEU A 140 4.89 6.71 20.63
CA LEU A 140 6.33 6.96 20.53
C LEU A 140 6.62 8.43 20.19
N ALA A 141 5.91 8.99 19.22
CA ALA A 141 6.04 10.40 18.87
C ALA A 141 5.71 11.29 20.09
N GLN A 142 4.64 11.01 20.83
CA GLN A 142 4.28 11.80 22.02
C GLN A 142 5.36 11.74 23.09
N THR A 143 6.01 10.59 23.24
CA THR A 143 7.10 10.41 24.18
C THR A 143 8.34 11.20 23.76
N ILE A 144 8.72 11.16 22.47
CA ILE A 144 9.90 11.86 21.94
C ILE A 144 9.76 13.39 22.06
N TYR A 145 8.57 13.92 21.76
CA TYR A 145 8.34 15.37 21.77
C TYR A 145 7.96 15.93 23.15
N GLY A 146 7.98 15.12 24.22
CA GLY A 146 7.72 15.61 25.58
C GLY A 146 6.24 15.91 25.86
N GLY A 147 5.32 15.24 25.16
CA GLY A 147 3.88 15.33 25.37
C GLY A 147 3.10 15.85 24.16
N GLN A 148 1.78 15.83 24.27
CA GLN A 148 0.88 16.14 23.15
C GLN A 148 0.99 17.60 22.69
N ARG A 149 1.04 18.59 23.59
CA ARG A 149 1.09 20.01 23.21
C ARG A 149 2.35 20.34 22.39
N SER A 150 3.51 19.95 22.91
CA SER A 150 4.80 20.16 22.24
C SER A 150 4.88 19.48 20.87
N MET A 151 4.31 18.27 20.72
CA MET A 151 4.17 17.62 19.42
C MET A 151 3.31 18.46 18.47
N TRP A 152 2.16 18.94 18.92
CA TRP A 152 1.24 19.74 18.09
C TRP A 152 1.90 21.04 17.62
N ASP A 153 2.59 21.74 18.51
CA ASP A 153 3.33 22.97 18.18
C ASP A 153 4.43 22.68 17.14
N SER A 154 5.20 21.60 17.33
CA SER A 154 6.23 21.17 16.39
C SER A 154 5.63 20.78 15.04
N ALA A 155 4.50 20.06 15.04
CA ALA A 155 3.83 19.62 13.82
C ALA A 155 3.25 20.78 13.02
N GLN A 156 2.73 21.80 13.70
CA GLN A 156 2.30 23.04 13.06
C GLN A 156 3.48 23.76 12.41
N GLN A 157 4.61 23.87 13.12
CA GLN A 157 5.83 24.49 12.57
C GLN A 157 6.37 23.73 11.36
N HIS A 158 6.37 22.39 11.38
CA HIS A 158 6.75 21.57 10.24
C HIS A 158 5.80 21.82 9.05
N GLY A 159 4.48 21.81 9.26
CA GLY A 159 3.49 22.08 8.21
C GLY A 159 3.66 23.46 7.57
N LEU A 160 3.90 24.50 8.38
CA LEU A 160 4.19 25.85 7.88
C LEU A 160 5.52 25.92 7.12
N SER A 161 6.54 25.21 7.61
CA SER A 161 7.84 25.15 6.95
C SER A 161 7.73 24.51 5.57
N ILE A 162 6.94 23.44 5.43
CA ILE A 162 6.65 22.78 4.17
C ILE A 162 5.96 23.74 3.20
N LEU A 163 4.87 24.40 3.61
CA LEU A 163 4.16 25.37 2.76
C LEU A 163 5.06 26.51 2.28
N ASN A 164 5.91 27.02 3.16
CA ASN A 164 6.84 28.09 2.82
C ASN A 164 7.93 27.61 1.86
N PHE A 165 8.41 26.38 2.06
CA PHE A 165 9.39 25.75 1.17
C PHE A 165 8.80 25.50 -0.23
N GLU A 166 7.56 24.99 -0.31
CA GLU A 166 6.83 24.79 -1.58
C GLU A 166 6.60 26.12 -2.31
N ALA A 167 6.15 27.16 -1.59
CA ALA A 167 5.98 28.49 -2.17
C ALA A 167 7.30 29.06 -2.72
N LEU A 168 8.42 28.79 -2.05
CA LEU A 168 9.75 29.18 -2.52
C LEU A 168 10.15 28.37 -3.76
N LEU A 169 10.00 27.05 -3.73
CA LEU A 169 10.35 26.15 -4.84
C LEU A 169 9.55 26.46 -6.12
N LEU A 170 8.27 26.82 -5.97
CA LEU A 170 7.38 27.19 -7.07
C LEU A 170 7.50 28.66 -7.49
N GLY A 171 8.43 29.43 -6.91
CA GLY A 171 8.66 30.84 -7.24
C GLY A 171 7.55 31.79 -6.79
N ASN A 172 6.64 31.35 -5.91
CA ASN A 172 5.52 32.14 -5.40
C ASN A 172 5.84 32.92 -4.11
N ALA A 173 7.08 32.86 -3.60
CA ALA A 173 7.49 33.52 -2.37
C ALA A 173 7.27 35.05 -2.35
N HIS A 174 7.18 35.69 -3.53
CA HIS A 174 6.89 37.11 -3.67
C HIS A 174 5.43 37.49 -3.34
N ARG A 175 4.51 36.52 -3.34
CA ARG A 175 3.09 36.75 -3.05
C ARG A 175 2.87 36.79 -1.55
N GLN A 176 1.84 37.53 -1.12
CA GLN A 176 1.42 37.54 0.27
C GLN A 176 0.69 36.23 0.61
N ALA A 177 0.81 35.79 1.86
CA ALA A 177 -0.01 34.69 2.37
C ALA A 177 -1.48 35.17 2.44
N PRO A 178 -2.47 34.31 2.10
CA PRO A 178 -2.36 32.89 1.77
C PRO A 178 -2.14 32.58 0.28
N GLU A 179 -2.22 33.56 -0.62
CA GLU A 179 -2.18 33.35 -2.09
C GLU A 179 -0.86 32.80 -2.64
N ARG A 180 0.21 32.89 -1.86
CA ARG A 180 1.51 32.29 -2.20
C ARG A 180 1.47 30.76 -2.21
N TRP A 181 0.55 30.14 -1.46
CA TRP A 181 0.45 28.69 -1.34
C TRP A 181 -0.44 28.13 -2.45
N LEU A 182 0.07 27.14 -3.17
CA LEU A 182 -0.63 26.56 -4.32
C LEU A 182 -1.79 25.68 -3.85
N GLU A 183 -1.58 24.94 -2.77
CA GLU A 183 -2.54 24.09 -2.08
C GLU A 183 -3.78 24.90 -1.71
N TRP A 184 -3.56 26.08 -1.10
CA TRP A 184 -4.63 27.00 -0.74
C TRP A 184 -5.42 27.45 -1.97
N ARG A 185 -4.73 27.86 -3.05
CA ARG A 185 -5.37 28.28 -4.30
C ARG A 185 -6.22 27.17 -4.94
N ILE A 186 -5.71 25.94 -4.93
CA ILE A 186 -6.41 24.77 -5.47
C ILE A 186 -7.67 24.51 -4.64
N GLN A 187 -7.54 24.46 -3.31
CA GLN A 187 -8.70 24.28 -2.43
C GLN A 187 -9.73 25.40 -2.64
N ARG A 188 -9.29 26.66 -2.67
CA ARG A 188 -10.17 27.83 -2.86
C ARG A 188 -10.91 27.76 -4.20
N TRP A 189 -10.29 27.23 -5.26
CA TRP A 189 -10.94 27.06 -6.57
C TRP A 189 -12.12 26.08 -6.52
N PHE A 190 -12.00 24.98 -5.75
CA PHE A 190 -13.09 24.04 -5.53
C PHE A 190 -14.18 24.60 -4.60
N LEU A 191 -13.78 25.27 -3.52
CA LEU A 191 -14.71 25.90 -2.57
C LEU A 191 -15.54 26.99 -3.27
N HIS A 192 -14.91 27.84 -4.06
CA HIS A 192 -15.61 28.87 -4.83
C HIS A 192 -16.62 28.28 -5.83
N GLY A 193 -16.27 27.15 -6.44
CA GLY A 193 -17.21 26.42 -7.29
C GLY A 193 -18.40 25.83 -6.55
N THR A 194 -18.26 25.56 -5.25
CA THR A 194 -19.36 25.14 -4.39
C THR A 194 -20.25 26.32 -4.01
N GLU A 195 -19.66 27.47 -3.68
CA GLU A 195 -20.39 28.73 -3.41
C GLU A 195 -21.27 29.14 -4.61
N LEU A 196 -20.75 28.93 -5.84
CA LEU A 196 -21.47 29.21 -7.09
C LEU A 196 -22.49 28.12 -7.48
N GLY A 197 -22.47 26.95 -6.84
CA GLY A 197 -23.36 25.83 -7.17
C GLY A 197 -23.01 25.08 -8.47
N ASP A 198 -21.75 25.15 -8.91
CA ASP A 198 -21.27 24.54 -10.15
C ASP A 198 -20.89 23.05 -9.98
N CYS A 199 -20.49 22.40 -11.08
CA CYS A 199 -19.95 21.03 -11.10
C CYS A 199 -18.73 20.83 -10.19
N ARG A 200 -17.97 21.89 -9.88
CA ARG A 200 -16.78 21.84 -9.02
C ARG A 200 -17.09 21.39 -7.59
N GLY A 201 -18.24 21.79 -7.04
CA GLY A 201 -18.68 21.31 -5.71
C GLY A 201 -19.01 19.82 -5.71
N TRP A 202 -19.64 19.33 -6.78
CA TRP A 202 -19.87 17.89 -6.96
C TRP A 202 -18.57 17.10 -7.07
N ILE A 203 -17.57 17.64 -7.78
CA ILE A 203 -16.25 17.03 -7.88
C ILE A 203 -15.58 16.99 -6.50
N LEU A 204 -15.60 18.09 -5.74
CA LEU A 204 -15.01 18.12 -4.39
C LEU A 204 -15.62 17.07 -3.47
N SER A 205 -16.96 16.92 -3.50
CA SER A 205 -17.62 15.89 -2.68
C SER A 205 -17.26 14.46 -3.14
N LEU A 206 -17.11 14.24 -4.45
CA LEU A 206 -16.59 12.96 -4.96
C LEU A 206 -15.15 12.69 -4.50
N LEU A 207 -14.30 13.72 -4.44
CA LEU A 207 -12.92 13.59 -3.96
C LEU A 207 -12.88 13.29 -2.46
N ASN A 208 -13.64 14.02 -1.63
CA ASN A 208 -13.76 13.77 -0.19
C ASN A 208 -14.21 12.33 0.10
N ARG A 209 -15.27 11.85 -0.56
CA ARG A 209 -15.77 10.48 -0.38
C ARG A 209 -14.83 9.43 -0.93
N GLY A 210 -14.23 9.73 -2.07
CA GLY A 210 -13.21 8.89 -2.67
C GLY A 210 -12.01 8.69 -1.76
N TYR A 211 -11.57 9.74 -1.08
CA TYR A 211 -10.49 9.69 -0.09
C TYR A 211 -10.80 8.68 1.02
N ALA A 212 -11.99 8.77 1.62
CA ALA A 212 -12.40 7.90 2.71
C ALA A 212 -12.66 6.44 2.28
N LEU A 213 -13.39 6.25 1.18
CA LEU A 213 -13.93 4.94 0.80
C LEU A 213 -13.00 4.11 -0.08
N VAL A 214 -12.17 4.73 -0.91
CA VAL A 214 -11.40 3.99 -1.92
C VAL A 214 -10.11 3.41 -1.33
N HIS A 215 -9.56 4.01 -0.27
CA HIS A 215 -8.24 3.60 0.21
C HIS A 215 -8.19 2.15 0.68
N LEU A 216 -9.02 1.78 1.67
CA LEU A 216 -9.04 0.43 2.24
C LEU A 216 -9.64 -0.60 1.25
N PRO A 217 -10.92 -0.49 0.83
CA PRO A 217 -11.51 -1.35 -0.19
C PRO A 217 -10.72 -1.46 -1.49
N GLY A 218 -10.18 -0.36 -2.01
CA GLY A 218 -9.39 -0.35 -3.25
C GLY A 218 -8.08 -1.11 -3.10
N THR A 219 -7.39 -0.95 -1.97
CA THR A 219 -6.18 -1.71 -1.66
C THR A 219 -6.45 -3.21 -1.54
N VAL A 220 -7.52 -3.61 -0.83
CA VAL A 220 -7.95 -5.02 -0.70
C VAL A 220 -8.24 -5.61 -2.07
N SER A 221 -9.02 -4.87 -2.87
CA SER A 221 -9.41 -5.29 -4.21
C SER A 221 -8.18 -5.45 -5.11
N PHE A 222 -7.23 -4.52 -5.03
CA PHE A 222 -5.97 -4.61 -5.77
C PHE A 222 -5.13 -5.81 -5.35
N LEU A 223 -4.92 -6.06 -4.05
CA LEU A 223 -4.15 -7.22 -3.60
C LEU A 223 -4.80 -8.53 -4.05
N ALA A 224 -6.13 -8.64 -3.93
CA ALA A 224 -6.86 -9.83 -4.38
C ALA A 224 -6.78 -10.02 -5.90
N TYR A 225 -6.95 -8.93 -6.66
CA TYR A 225 -6.78 -8.91 -8.11
C TYR A 225 -5.36 -9.32 -8.51
N TYR A 226 -4.34 -8.73 -7.89
CA TYR A 226 -2.94 -8.97 -8.23
C TYR A 226 -2.51 -10.38 -7.81
N TYR A 227 -2.96 -10.88 -6.66
CA TYR A 227 -2.77 -12.27 -6.27
C TYR A 227 -3.34 -13.25 -7.30
N ALA A 228 -4.50 -12.93 -7.91
CA ALA A 228 -5.15 -13.78 -8.89
C ALA A 228 -4.55 -13.67 -10.30
N THR A 229 -3.94 -12.54 -10.65
CA THR A 229 -3.53 -12.21 -12.03
C THR A 229 -2.02 -12.16 -12.25
N ALA A 230 -1.21 -11.98 -11.19
CA ALA A 230 0.25 -11.93 -11.28
C ALA A 230 0.81 -13.22 -11.92
N SER A 231 1.85 -13.06 -12.75
CA SER A 231 2.50 -14.17 -13.45
C SER A 231 3.20 -15.14 -12.50
N SER A 232 3.85 -14.61 -11.47
CA SER A 232 4.60 -15.38 -10.48
C SER A 232 4.31 -14.91 -9.06
N HIS A 233 4.44 -15.83 -8.10
CA HIS A 233 4.32 -15.47 -6.69
C HIS A 233 5.44 -14.52 -6.23
N ALA A 234 6.60 -14.55 -6.88
CA ALA A 234 7.70 -13.62 -6.62
C ALA A 234 7.29 -12.17 -6.90
N ARG A 235 6.65 -11.89 -8.04
CA ARG A 235 6.16 -10.54 -8.38
C ARG A 235 5.11 -10.03 -7.41
N PHE A 236 4.13 -10.86 -7.08
CA PHE A 236 3.15 -10.55 -6.04
C PHE A 236 3.82 -10.22 -4.71
N SER A 237 4.78 -11.04 -4.29
CA SER A 237 5.52 -10.85 -3.05
C SER A 237 6.34 -9.56 -3.04
N THR A 238 6.95 -9.18 -4.16
CA THR A 238 7.67 -7.92 -4.30
C THR A 238 6.74 -6.74 -4.08
N VAL A 239 5.61 -6.65 -4.80
CA VAL A 239 4.65 -5.54 -4.65
C VAL A 239 4.09 -5.49 -3.22
N ARG A 240 3.68 -6.64 -2.66
CA ARG A 240 3.19 -6.75 -1.28
C ARG A 240 4.23 -6.26 -0.26
N ARG A 241 5.48 -6.69 -0.38
CA ARG A 241 6.57 -6.26 0.52
C ARG A 241 6.90 -4.79 0.34
N THR A 242 6.87 -4.25 -0.88
CA THR A 242 7.05 -2.82 -1.14
C THR A 242 6.01 -1.99 -0.40
N MET A 243 4.73 -2.35 -0.51
CA MET A 243 3.65 -1.64 0.19
C MET A 243 3.83 -1.74 1.71
N THR A 244 4.17 -2.94 2.22
CA THR A 244 4.41 -3.14 3.66
C THR A 244 5.61 -2.33 4.16
N LEU A 245 6.73 -2.34 3.44
CA LEU A 245 7.93 -1.60 3.83
C LEU A 245 7.70 -0.09 3.74
N SER A 246 6.94 0.37 2.74
CA SER A 246 6.53 1.78 2.62
C SER A 246 5.76 2.24 3.86
N ASN A 247 4.88 1.39 4.43
CA ASN A 247 4.22 1.68 5.70
C ASN A 247 5.21 1.88 6.83
N PHE A 248 6.15 0.94 7.01
CA PHE A 248 7.12 1.03 8.10
C PHE A 248 8.06 2.23 7.97
N LEU A 249 8.46 2.58 6.75
CA LEU A 249 9.23 3.80 6.47
C LEU A 249 8.40 5.06 6.80
N ALA A 250 7.14 5.10 6.40
CA ALA A 250 6.24 6.20 6.74
C ALA A 250 6.01 6.32 8.25
N PHE A 251 5.87 5.20 8.95
CA PHE A 251 5.75 5.17 10.41
C PHE A 251 6.98 5.78 11.10
N ALA A 252 8.17 5.50 10.61
CA ALA A 252 9.38 6.14 11.09
C ALA A 252 9.35 7.66 10.86
N ILE A 253 8.91 8.11 9.68
CA ILE A 253 8.77 9.55 9.37
C ILE A 253 7.71 10.21 10.27
N PHE A 254 6.56 9.57 10.50
CA PHE A 254 5.52 10.10 11.41
C PHE A 254 6.04 10.29 12.85
N ILE A 255 6.97 9.46 13.28
CA ILE A 255 7.60 9.55 14.60
C ILE A 255 8.62 10.69 14.63
N LEU A 256 9.42 10.86 13.56
CA LEU A 256 10.55 11.79 13.51
C LEU A 256 10.18 13.21 13.06
N VAL A 257 9.13 13.33 12.24
CA VAL A 257 8.67 14.60 11.65
C VAL A 257 7.13 14.61 11.66
N PRO A 258 6.49 14.65 12.85
CA PRO A 258 5.04 14.83 12.93
C PRO A 258 4.69 16.11 12.19
N THR A 259 3.67 16.08 11.34
CA THR A 259 3.36 17.18 10.43
C THR A 259 1.85 17.42 10.45
N MET A 260 1.46 18.64 10.76
CA MET A 260 0.06 19.04 10.78
C MET A 260 -0.45 19.18 9.35
N PRO A 261 -1.59 18.58 8.98
CA PRO A 261 -2.16 18.74 7.65
C PRO A 261 -2.73 20.17 7.47
N PRO A 262 -2.81 20.69 6.23
CA PRO A 262 -3.23 22.08 5.99
C PRO A 262 -4.63 22.40 6.55
N ARG A 263 -5.58 21.46 6.51
CA ARG A 263 -6.93 21.62 7.09
C ARG A 263 -6.98 21.85 8.60
N LEU A 264 -5.93 21.43 9.34
CA LEU A 264 -5.84 21.60 10.79
C LEU A 264 -4.98 22.82 11.20
N LEU A 265 -4.39 23.54 10.23
CA LEU A 265 -3.66 24.77 10.51
C LEU A 265 -4.59 25.87 11.07
N PRO A 266 -4.03 26.88 11.76
CA PRO A 266 -4.83 27.99 12.29
C PRO A 266 -5.74 28.62 11.22
N LYS A 267 -7.00 28.86 11.59
CA LYS A 267 -8.05 29.39 10.70
C LYS A 267 -7.65 30.70 10.00
N GLU A 268 -6.77 31.48 10.62
CA GLU A 268 -6.19 32.72 10.10
C GLU A 268 -5.48 32.52 8.73
N LEU A 269 -5.03 31.30 8.43
CA LEU A 269 -4.35 30.95 7.18
C LEU A 269 -5.32 30.59 6.04
N GLY A 270 -6.62 30.51 6.33
CA GLY A 270 -7.67 30.39 5.32
C GLY A 270 -7.87 29.00 4.70
N PHE A 271 -7.27 27.95 5.25
CA PHE A 271 -7.61 26.56 4.88
C PHE A 271 -8.93 26.14 5.53
N VAL A 272 -9.71 25.31 4.82
CA VAL A 272 -11.03 24.83 5.28
C VAL A 272 -11.01 23.32 5.41
N ASP A 273 -11.54 22.77 6.52
CA ASP A 273 -11.69 21.32 6.67
C ASP A 273 -12.96 20.83 5.94
N SER A 274 -12.85 20.59 4.63
CA SER A 274 -13.99 20.10 3.84
C SER A 274 -14.40 18.66 4.17
N VAL A 275 -13.54 17.88 4.85
CA VAL A 275 -13.75 16.44 5.09
C VAL A 275 -14.61 16.24 6.33
N SER A 276 -14.26 16.91 7.43
CA SER A 276 -15.04 16.89 8.67
C SER A 276 -16.43 17.53 8.45
N LEU A 277 -16.51 18.55 7.60
CA LEU A 277 -17.76 19.24 7.28
C LEU A 277 -18.72 18.46 6.36
N GLU A 278 -18.24 17.43 5.64
CA GLU A 278 -19.07 16.58 4.76
C GLU A 278 -19.50 15.26 5.40
N ASP A 279 -19.22 15.04 6.70
CA ASP A 279 -19.33 13.73 7.36
C ASP A 279 -18.61 12.63 6.54
N ALA A 280 -17.56 13.01 5.81
CA ALA A 280 -16.80 12.11 4.95
C ALA A 280 -15.66 11.43 5.72
N GLU A 281 -15.63 11.53 7.04
CA GLU A 281 -14.65 10.82 7.86
C GLU A 281 -14.95 9.31 7.83
N SER A 282 -13.91 8.52 7.59
CA SER A 282 -14.04 7.07 7.61
C SER A 282 -14.34 6.59 9.03
N VAL A 283 -15.36 5.74 9.20
CA VAL A 283 -15.76 5.13 10.47
C VAL A 283 -14.61 4.31 11.07
N TRP A 284 -13.75 3.74 10.22
CA TRP A 284 -12.56 2.97 10.63
C TRP A 284 -11.34 3.85 10.93
N MET A 285 -11.35 5.10 10.46
CA MET A 285 -10.30 6.10 10.67
C MET A 285 -10.75 7.22 11.64
N GLY A 286 -11.91 7.07 12.28
CA GLY A 286 -12.42 7.98 13.30
C GLY A 286 -11.92 7.63 14.71
N GLY A 287 -11.75 8.65 15.55
CA GLY A 287 -11.46 8.53 16.98
C GLY A 287 -9.98 8.59 17.38
N ASP A 288 -9.69 8.33 18.66
CA ASP A 288 -8.33 8.38 19.25
C ASP A 288 -7.32 7.41 18.61
N PHE A 289 -7.83 6.55 17.73
CA PHE A 289 -7.08 5.50 17.08
C PHE A 289 -6.18 5.96 15.93
N VAL A 290 -6.46 7.14 15.37
CA VAL A 290 -5.73 7.72 14.25
C VAL A 290 -4.77 8.83 14.69
N ASN A 291 -3.65 8.91 13.98
CA ASN A 291 -2.68 9.99 14.12
C ASN A 291 -3.05 11.15 13.19
N LEU A 292 -3.70 12.17 13.74
CA LEU A 292 -4.11 13.38 13.01
C LEU A 292 -2.92 14.21 12.49
N LEU A 293 -1.73 14.03 13.07
CA LEU A 293 -0.49 14.73 12.71
C LEU A 293 0.42 13.89 11.81
N ALA A 294 -0.12 12.87 11.15
CA ALA A 294 0.59 12.00 10.20
C ALA A 294 0.36 12.45 8.75
N ALA A 295 0.57 13.73 8.45
CA ALA A 295 0.42 14.24 7.08
C ALA A 295 1.56 13.75 6.15
N MET A 296 2.81 13.76 6.61
CA MET A 296 3.97 13.42 5.77
C MET A 296 4.59 12.06 6.16
N PRO A 297 4.76 11.10 5.23
CA PRO A 297 4.32 11.09 3.83
C PRO A 297 2.85 10.71 3.66
N SER A 298 2.24 11.08 2.52
CA SER A 298 0.85 10.70 2.24
C SER A 298 0.72 9.20 1.90
N MET A 299 0.17 8.41 2.81
CA MET A 299 -0.05 6.97 2.60
C MET A 299 -1.09 6.67 1.53
N HIS A 300 -2.15 7.49 1.44
CA HIS A 300 -3.14 7.39 0.38
C HIS A 300 -2.49 7.46 -1.00
N PHE A 301 -1.61 8.45 -1.18
CA PHE A 301 -0.88 8.61 -2.42
C PHE A 301 0.20 7.55 -2.61
N ALA A 302 0.94 7.15 -1.56
CA ALA A 302 1.95 6.09 -1.64
C ALA A 302 1.36 4.76 -2.19
N TYR A 303 0.19 4.37 -1.67
CA TYR A 303 -0.54 3.20 -2.16
C TYR A 303 -1.01 3.40 -3.60
N ALA A 304 -1.63 4.54 -3.91
CA ALA A 304 -2.10 4.82 -5.25
C ALA A 304 -0.96 4.80 -6.27
N PHE A 305 0.19 5.39 -5.93
CA PHE A 305 1.42 5.40 -6.71
C PHE A 305 1.98 3.99 -6.91
N CYS A 306 2.13 3.19 -5.84
CA CYS A 306 2.59 1.81 -5.94
C CYS A 306 1.68 0.95 -6.83
N ILE A 307 0.35 1.10 -6.68
CA ILE A 307 -0.64 0.42 -7.51
C ILE A 307 -0.51 0.88 -8.96
N GLY A 308 -0.41 2.19 -9.19
CA GLY A 308 -0.27 2.78 -10.52
C GLY A 308 0.99 2.29 -11.24
N CYS A 309 2.14 2.31 -10.58
CA CYS A 309 3.39 1.74 -11.08
C CYS A 309 3.26 0.26 -11.41
N THR A 310 2.53 -0.52 -10.59
CA THR A 310 2.29 -1.93 -10.87
C THR A 310 1.48 -2.11 -12.15
N PHE A 311 0.40 -1.35 -12.35
CA PHE A 311 -0.40 -1.41 -13.57
C PHE A 311 0.37 -0.96 -14.82
N ILE A 312 1.18 0.09 -14.70
CA ILE A 312 2.07 0.55 -15.78
C ILE A 312 3.09 -0.55 -16.12
N ALA A 313 3.74 -1.16 -15.13
CA ALA A 313 4.70 -2.24 -15.36
C ALA A 313 4.03 -3.48 -15.98
N GLU A 314 2.80 -3.82 -15.56
CA GLU A 314 2.02 -4.95 -16.08
C GLU A 314 1.35 -4.65 -17.44
N SER A 315 1.27 -3.39 -17.88
CA SER A 315 0.83 -3.02 -19.22
C SER A 315 1.84 -3.42 -20.31
N GLY A 316 3.13 -3.49 -19.94
CA GLY A 316 4.24 -3.72 -20.87
C GLY A 316 4.39 -2.64 -21.95
N VAL A 317 3.72 -1.49 -21.81
CA VAL A 317 3.80 -0.39 -22.79
C VAL A 317 5.19 0.25 -22.75
N LEU A 318 5.71 0.54 -21.55
CA LEU A 318 7.05 1.11 -21.37
C LEU A 318 8.15 0.17 -21.90
N ARG A 319 8.06 -1.13 -21.61
CA ARG A 319 9.01 -2.11 -22.14
C ARG A 319 8.97 -2.21 -23.67
N GLY A 320 7.78 -2.15 -24.26
CA GLY A 320 7.63 -2.08 -25.72
C GLY A 320 8.25 -0.82 -26.31
N LEU A 321 8.13 0.33 -25.63
CA LEU A 321 8.73 1.59 -26.03
C LEU A 321 10.26 1.55 -25.91
N PHE A 322 10.81 1.07 -24.79
CA PHE A 322 12.25 0.93 -24.59
C PHE A 322 12.87 -0.06 -25.56
N SER A 323 12.25 -1.23 -25.79
CA SER A 323 12.72 -2.20 -26.77
C SER A 323 12.63 -1.67 -28.22
N TRP A 324 11.62 -0.86 -28.55
CA TRP A 324 11.54 -0.17 -29.83
C TRP A 324 12.61 0.91 -29.98
N LEU A 325 12.87 1.70 -28.93
CA LEU A 325 13.95 2.67 -28.89
C LEU A 325 15.32 1.98 -29.01
N GLU A 326 15.56 0.90 -28.28
CA GLU A 326 16.77 0.07 -28.40
C GLU A 326 16.90 -0.52 -29.80
N ALA A 327 15.82 -0.99 -30.43
CA ALA A 327 15.86 -1.47 -31.81
C ALA A 327 16.19 -0.38 -32.83
N ILE A 328 15.81 0.88 -32.56
CA ILE A 328 16.18 2.05 -33.37
C ILE A 328 17.63 2.47 -33.10
N THR A 329 18.09 2.34 -31.85
CA THR A 329 19.40 2.81 -31.40
C THR A 329 20.50 1.77 -31.68
N ILE A 330 20.17 0.48 -31.63
CA ILE A 330 21.06 -0.67 -31.75
C ILE A 330 20.62 -1.48 -32.99
N ARG A 331 20.79 -0.88 -34.16
CA ARG A 331 20.76 -1.60 -35.45
C ARG A 331 22.13 -2.15 -35.85
N SER A 332 23.12 -2.06 -34.97
CA SER A 332 24.44 -2.67 -35.10
C SER A 332 24.70 -3.53 -33.87
N THR A 333 25.23 -4.74 -34.07
CA THR A 333 25.58 -5.74 -33.06
C THR A 333 24.41 -6.35 -32.28
N ARG A 334 23.77 -7.34 -32.89
CA ARG A 334 22.98 -8.35 -32.18
C ARG A 334 23.80 -9.65 -32.16
N THR A 335 24.31 -10.01 -30.98
CA THR A 335 24.89 -11.34 -30.72
C THR A 335 23.83 -12.17 -30.01
N GLU A 336 23.67 -13.41 -30.45
CA GLU A 336 22.73 -14.40 -29.95
C GLU A 336 23.14 -14.85 -28.54
N GLY A 337 22.26 -14.74 -27.53
CA GLY A 337 22.60 -15.25 -26.19
C GLY A 337 21.70 -14.93 -24.99
N GLU A 338 20.42 -14.55 -25.13
CA GLU A 338 19.55 -14.32 -23.96
C GLU A 338 18.21 -15.06 -24.09
N GLU A 339 18.20 -16.35 -23.77
CA GLU A 339 17.01 -17.20 -23.77
C GLU A 339 16.14 -17.07 -22.49
N GLU A 340 16.55 -16.26 -21.50
CA GLU A 340 15.73 -16.02 -20.29
C GLU A 340 14.64 -14.94 -20.45
N GLU A 341 14.72 -14.05 -21.45
CA GLU A 341 13.72 -12.99 -21.65
C GLU A 341 12.42 -13.43 -22.35
N ASP A 342 12.40 -14.60 -22.99
CA ASP A 342 11.31 -15.02 -23.88
C ASP A 342 10.03 -15.43 -23.14
N GLY A 343 10.14 -15.88 -21.89
CA GLY A 343 8.98 -16.18 -21.05
C GLY A 343 8.17 -14.94 -20.64
N GLU A 344 8.86 -13.82 -20.38
CA GLU A 344 8.22 -12.57 -19.95
C GLU A 344 7.64 -11.81 -21.16
N LYS A 345 8.36 -11.77 -22.30
CA LYS A 345 7.88 -11.18 -23.56
C LYS A 345 6.59 -11.84 -24.07
N ASN A 346 6.49 -13.17 -23.98
CA ASN A 346 5.29 -13.91 -24.39
C ASN A 346 4.05 -13.62 -23.54
N HIS A 347 4.19 -13.25 -22.27
CA HIS A 347 3.05 -12.95 -21.39
C HIS A 347 2.38 -11.62 -21.75
N TYR A 348 3.16 -10.57 -22.00
CA TYR A 348 2.64 -9.27 -22.43
C TYR A 348 1.99 -9.34 -23.82
N ARG A 349 2.55 -10.15 -24.72
CA ARG A 349 2.05 -10.36 -26.09
C ARG A 349 0.68 -11.04 -26.13
N ARG A 350 0.28 -11.73 -25.05
CA ARG A 350 -1.02 -12.43 -24.94
C ARG A 350 -2.18 -11.51 -24.56
N ARG A 351 -1.94 -10.30 -24.02
CA ARG A 351 -2.99 -9.33 -23.67
C ARG A 351 -3.34 -8.47 -24.89
N SER A 352 -4.63 -8.21 -25.10
CA SER A 352 -5.06 -7.32 -26.19
C SER A 352 -4.50 -5.91 -26.00
N ALA A 353 -4.26 -5.20 -27.10
CA ALA A 353 -3.75 -3.81 -27.08
C ALA A 353 -4.64 -2.90 -26.22
N LEU A 354 -5.97 -3.08 -26.30
CA LEU A 354 -6.93 -2.35 -25.47
C LEU A 354 -6.72 -2.61 -23.98
N THR A 355 -6.47 -3.87 -23.57
CA THR A 355 -6.21 -4.20 -22.15
C THR A 355 -4.93 -3.51 -21.67
N ARG A 356 -3.87 -3.53 -22.49
CA ARG A 356 -2.60 -2.87 -22.16
C ARG A 356 -2.77 -1.35 -22.02
N ALA A 357 -3.49 -0.73 -22.96
CA ALA A 357 -3.80 0.70 -22.91
C ALA A 357 -4.64 1.06 -21.68
N ALA A 358 -5.68 0.27 -21.37
CA ALA A 358 -6.52 0.48 -20.18
C ALA A 358 -5.73 0.36 -18.87
N MET A 359 -4.82 -0.62 -18.76
CA MET A 359 -3.95 -0.77 -17.59
C MET A 359 -3.00 0.42 -17.44
N PHE A 360 -2.39 0.88 -18.55
CA PHE A 360 -1.53 2.05 -18.52
C PHE A 360 -2.31 3.32 -18.13
N ALA A 361 -3.47 3.55 -18.74
CA ALA A 361 -4.34 4.67 -18.43
C ALA A 361 -4.77 4.67 -16.96
N PHE A 362 -5.19 3.52 -16.43
CA PHE A 362 -5.52 3.37 -15.01
C PHE A 362 -4.32 3.66 -14.11
N GLY A 363 -3.13 3.18 -14.50
CA GLY A 363 -1.92 3.37 -13.73
C GLY A 363 -1.43 4.82 -13.65
N VAL A 364 -1.79 5.66 -14.63
CA VAL A 364 -1.57 7.12 -14.58
C VAL A 364 -2.71 7.82 -13.85
N TRP A 365 -3.95 7.42 -14.14
CA TRP A 365 -5.15 8.05 -13.59
C TRP A 365 -5.25 7.92 -12.08
N TYR A 366 -5.00 6.73 -11.51
CA TYR A 366 -5.26 6.50 -10.09
C TYR A 366 -4.34 7.32 -9.14
N PRO A 367 -3.01 7.35 -9.33
CA PRO A 367 -2.15 8.26 -8.56
C PRO A 367 -2.51 9.74 -8.78
N THR A 368 -2.82 10.14 -10.01
CA THR A 368 -3.17 11.54 -10.34
C THR A 368 -4.47 11.96 -9.65
N TRP A 369 -5.48 11.11 -9.70
CA TRP A 369 -6.74 11.32 -9.01
C TRP A 369 -6.53 11.45 -7.50
N MET A 370 -5.71 10.56 -6.91
CA MET A 370 -5.40 10.64 -5.49
C MET A 370 -4.63 11.92 -5.12
N LEU A 371 -3.68 12.37 -5.95
CA LEU A 371 -2.97 13.64 -5.74
C LEU A 371 -3.92 14.84 -5.74
N ILE A 372 -4.84 14.89 -6.72
CA ILE A 372 -5.86 15.93 -6.79
C ILE A 372 -6.73 15.86 -5.52
N THR A 373 -7.15 14.66 -5.11
CA THR A 373 -7.96 14.45 -3.90
C THR A 373 -7.27 15.02 -2.66
N ILE A 374 -6.03 14.62 -2.38
CA ILE A 374 -5.38 15.02 -1.11
C ILE A 374 -5.09 16.52 -1.00
N VAL A 375 -4.80 17.18 -2.12
CA VAL A 375 -4.53 18.63 -2.15
C VAL A 375 -5.83 19.43 -2.13
N SER A 376 -6.84 19.02 -2.91
CA SER A 376 -8.14 19.72 -2.98
C SER A 376 -8.89 19.68 -1.64
N THR A 377 -8.68 18.63 -0.87
CA THR A 377 -9.29 18.43 0.45
C THR A 377 -8.42 18.99 1.59
N ALA A 378 -7.30 19.65 1.28
CA ALA A 378 -6.31 20.17 2.23
C ALA A 378 -5.85 19.15 3.28
N ASN A 379 -5.80 17.86 2.91
CA ASN A 379 -5.28 16.80 3.78
C ASN A 379 -3.75 16.73 3.75
N HIS A 380 -3.14 17.10 2.63
CA HIS A 380 -1.70 16.92 2.41
C HIS A 380 -1.11 18.05 1.57
N TYR A 381 0.21 18.21 1.70
CA TYR A 381 1.05 19.08 0.88
C TYR A 381 1.52 18.37 -0.40
N PHE A 382 2.00 19.09 -1.41
CA PHE A 382 2.63 18.46 -2.58
C PHE A 382 3.91 17.71 -2.20
N LEU A 383 4.66 18.22 -1.22
CA LEU A 383 5.87 17.62 -0.70
C LEU A 383 5.58 16.30 0.01
N ASP A 384 4.39 16.12 0.60
CA ASP A 384 3.97 14.84 1.18
C ASP A 384 3.84 13.77 0.09
N ALA A 385 3.33 14.14 -1.08
CA ALA A 385 3.22 13.25 -2.23
C ALA A 385 4.61 12.92 -2.80
N PHE A 386 5.51 13.90 -2.86
CA PHE A 386 6.89 13.67 -3.26
C PHE A 386 7.64 12.75 -2.29
N ALA A 387 7.52 12.99 -0.98
CA ALA A 387 8.08 12.12 0.06
C ALA A 387 7.50 10.70 -0.05
N ALA A 388 6.21 10.55 -0.35
CA ALA A 388 5.60 9.25 -0.60
C ALA A 388 6.21 8.52 -1.81
N ILE A 389 6.55 9.22 -2.91
CA ILE A 389 7.27 8.61 -4.04
C ILE A 389 8.61 8.06 -3.57
N LEU A 390 9.40 8.86 -2.85
CA LEU A 390 10.71 8.44 -2.33
C LEU A 390 10.58 7.22 -1.40
N VAL A 391 9.57 7.21 -0.54
CA VAL A 391 9.28 6.10 0.36
C VAL A 391 8.90 4.83 -0.41
N VAL A 392 8.09 4.94 -1.46
CA VAL A 392 7.74 3.78 -2.32
C VAL A 392 8.95 3.27 -3.08
N LEU A 393 9.81 4.16 -3.59
CA LEU A 393 11.05 3.79 -4.28
C LEU A 393 12.02 3.08 -3.34
N ALA A 394 12.27 3.65 -2.16
CA ALA A 394 13.08 3.03 -1.12
C ALA A 394 12.47 1.68 -0.69
N GLY A 395 11.15 1.65 -0.50
CA GLY A 395 10.38 0.45 -0.22
C GLY A 395 10.60 -0.63 -1.29
N TYR A 396 10.59 -0.26 -2.57
CA TYR A 396 10.80 -1.19 -3.68
C TYR A 396 12.24 -1.70 -3.73
N MET A 397 13.24 -0.84 -3.56
CA MET A 397 14.66 -1.23 -3.56
C MET A 397 15.03 -2.11 -2.35
N LEU A 398 14.47 -1.82 -1.19
CA LEU A 398 14.85 -2.45 0.08
C LEU A 398 13.86 -3.52 0.55
N ASN A 399 12.81 -3.85 -0.22
CA ASN A 399 11.73 -4.75 0.22
C ASN A 399 12.21 -6.13 0.73
N ARG A 400 13.39 -6.59 0.28
CA ARG A 400 13.99 -7.85 0.71
C ARG A 400 14.43 -7.84 2.17
N VAL A 401 14.61 -6.66 2.80
CA VAL A 401 14.94 -6.57 4.24
C VAL A 401 13.87 -7.22 5.10
N LEU A 402 12.60 -7.18 4.69
CA LEU A 402 11.50 -7.83 5.41
C LEU A 402 11.64 -9.36 5.47
N CYS A 403 12.50 -9.97 4.64
CA CYS A 403 12.80 -11.38 4.73
C CYS A 403 13.57 -11.76 6.02
N VAL A 404 14.15 -10.79 6.74
CA VAL A 404 14.71 -10.99 8.09
C VAL A 404 13.67 -11.50 9.07
N PHE A 405 12.38 -11.22 8.85
CA PHE A 405 11.30 -11.70 9.71
C PHE A 405 10.84 -13.13 9.39
N LEU A 406 11.36 -13.77 8.32
CA LEU A 406 10.97 -15.15 7.97
C LEU A 406 11.29 -16.18 9.04
N PRO A 407 12.43 -16.12 9.76
CA PRO A 407 12.67 -17.01 10.90
C PRO A 407 11.64 -16.82 12.01
N MET A 408 11.32 -15.57 12.36
CA MET A 408 10.29 -15.27 13.35
C MET A 408 8.92 -15.78 12.91
N GLU A 409 8.59 -15.65 11.62
CA GLU A 409 7.37 -16.22 11.04
C GLU A 409 7.35 -17.76 11.15
N ASP A 410 8.45 -18.45 10.81
CA ASP A 410 8.55 -19.90 10.90
C ASP A 410 8.37 -20.38 12.36
N TYR A 411 8.97 -19.69 13.34
CA TYR A 411 8.78 -19.98 14.77
C TYR A 411 7.36 -19.71 15.25
N LEU A 412 6.74 -18.61 14.81
CA LEU A 412 5.35 -18.28 15.14
C LEU A 412 4.39 -19.35 14.60
N LEU A 413 4.57 -19.75 13.34
CA LEU A 413 3.77 -20.82 12.73
C LEU A 413 3.98 -22.15 13.46
N TRP A 414 5.20 -22.45 13.89
CA TRP A 414 5.49 -23.65 14.66
C TRP A 414 4.81 -23.62 16.04
N LEU A 415 4.88 -22.49 16.76
CA LEU A 415 4.24 -22.29 18.07
C LEU A 415 2.71 -22.42 17.97
N LEU A 416 2.12 -21.83 16.94
CA LEU A 416 0.67 -21.90 16.66
C LEU A 416 0.24 -23.24 16.02
N ARG A 417 1.19 -24.15 15.78
CA ARG A 417 0.97 -25.43 15.09
C ARG A 417 0.23 -25.25 13.76
N LEU A 418 0.66 -24.27 12.98
CA LEU A 418 0.09 -23.85 11.69
C LEU A 418 1.06 -24.16 10.55
N GLU A 419 0.52 -24.50 9.38
CA GLU A 419 1.30 -24.57 8.13
C GLU A 419 0.90 -23.43 7.18
N LYS A 420 1.91 -22.73 6.64
CA LYS A 420 1.74 -21.62 5.71
C LYS A 420 1.03 -22.09 4.43
N PRO A 421 0.09 -21.30 3.87
CA PRO A 421 -0.60 -21.70 2.64
C PRO A 421 0.37 -21.78 1.47
N ILE A 422 0.18 -22.79 0.64
CA ILE A 422 0.94 -22.94 -0.60
C ILE A 422 0.48 -21.83 -1.56
N PRO A 423 1.40 -21.02 -2.12
CA PRO A 423 1.02 -19.94 -3.00
C PRO A 423 0.35 -20.47 -4.26
N THR A 424 -0.84 -19.97 -4.57
CA THR A 424 -1.60 -20.35 -5.79
C THR A 424 -1.45 -19.33 -6.91
N THR A 425 -0.74 -18.22 -6.66
CA THR A 425 -0.40 -17.19 -7.66
C THR A 425 0.37 -17.81 -8.83
N GLY A 426 -0.03 -17.51 -10.07
CA GLY A 426 0.62 -18.03 -11.28
C GLY A 426 0.26 -19.49 -11.66
N TRP A 427 -0.30 -20.29 -10.75
CA TRP A 427 -0.59 -21.71 -10.99
C TRP A 427 -1.63 -21.96 -12.09
N LYS A 428 -2.60 -21.05 -12.26
CA LYS A 428 -3.61 -21.16 -13.32
C LYS A 428 -3.02 -21.19 -14.74
N LYS A 429 -1.78 -20.73 -14.94
CA LYS A 429 -1.14 -20.67 -16.27
C LYS A 429 -0.30 -21.90 -16.63
N LYS A 430 0.07 -22.74 -15.66
CA LYS A 430 0.77 -24.02 -15.92
C LYS A 430 -0.18 -25.16 -16.33
N LEU A 431 -1.50 -24.96 -16.22
CA LEU A 431 -2.53 -25.97 -16.57
C LEU A 431 -2.94 -25.99 -18.06
N THR A 432 -2.32 -25.18 -18.93
CA THR A 432 -2.60 -25.19 -20.38
C THR A 432 -1.53 -25.91 -21.22
N VAL A 433 -0.65 -26.68 -20.60
CA VAL A 433 0.26 -27.60 -21.31
C VAL A 433 0.29 -28.92 -20.54
N ALA A 434 -0.69 -29.76 -20.82
CA ALA A 434 -0.65 -31.20 -20.59
C ALA A 434 -1.63 -31.84 -21.58
#